data_AF-A0A257JDV0-F1
#
_entry.id   AF-A0A257JDV0-F1
#
_cell.length_a   1.000
_cell.length_b   1.000
_cell.length_c   1.000
_cell.angle_alpha   90.00
_cell.angle_beta   90.00
_cell.angle_gamma   90.00
#
_symmetry.space_group_name_H-M   'P 1'
#
loop_
_entity.id
_entity.type
_entity.pdbx_description
1 polymer ?
#
loop_
_entity_poly.entity_id
_entity_poly.type
_entity_poly.pdbx_seq_one_letter_code
_entity_poly.pdbx_strand_id
1 'polypeptide(L)'
;MSDVLKAKINKRFVDSAMPPETGDTRIWDIELRGFMLRISSSGRKTYCVKYRVNRQQRWMTIGEHGLPWTPEAARNRAREVITEATKGVDLSETPSERAKSLAGKGGLVIAKAMRDATIGQLFELYFRDGPNDKPLKRESSWSVDATSYKRHIKPLLDDVVAKDIRPSDLAAWQRDIADGKTSQDVKTGPRGRSIVNGGPSAAA
;
A
#
# COMPACT_ATOMS: atom_id res chain seq x y z
N MET A 1 6.70 31.61 24.21
CA MET A 1 7.20 30.89 23.03
C MET A 1 8.18 29.85 23.54
N SER A 2 7.84 28.57 23.49
CA SER A 2 8.73 27.50 23.96
C SER A 2 9.98 27.47 23.08
N ASP A 3 11.13 27.79 23.66
CA ASP A 3 12.39 27.85 22.93
C ASP A 3 12.76 26.48 22.37
N VAL A 4 12.92 26.39 21.06
CA VAL A 4 13.24 25.14 20.38
C VAL A 4 14.77 24.99 20.36
N LEU A 5 15.30 24.06 21.16
CA LEU A 5 16.73 23.77 21.20
C LEU A 5 17.20 23.21 19.85
N LYS A 6 18.21 23.85 19.26
CA LYS A 6 18.83 23.49 17.98
C LYS A 6 20.34 23.39 18.14
N ALA A 7 20.96 22.33 17.63
CA ALA A 7 22.40 22.16 17.63
C ALA A 7 22.84 21.25 16.48
N LYS A 8 24.13 21.26 16.13
CA LYS A 8 24.70 20.24 15.24
C LYS A 8 24.90 18.95 16.02
N ILE A 9 24.12 17.92 15.70
CA ILE A 9 24.18 16.63 16.40
C ILE A 9 25.38 15.85 15.88
N ASN A 10 26.53 16.03 16.54
CA ASN A 10 27.75 15.27 16.31
C ASN A 10 28.12 14.47 17.56
N LYS A 11 29.15 13.61 17.46
CA LYS A 11 29.60 12.77 18.58
C LYS A 11 29.94 13.61 19.82
N ARG A 12 30.74 14.67 19.67
CA ARG A 12 31.13 15.56 20.77
C ARG A 12 29.94 16.17 21.50
N PHE A 13 28.95 16.66 20.75
CA PHE A 13 27.74 17.23 21.29
C PHE A 13 26.94 16.17 22.05
N VAL A 14 26.72 15.00 21.43
CA VAL A 14 25.98 13.89 22.03
C VAL A 14 26.66 13.43 23.32
N ASP A 15 27.98 13.31 23.35
CA ASP A 15 28.75 12.91 24.53
C ASP A 15 28.61 13.93 25.67
N SER A 16 28.70 15.23 25.36
CA SER A 16 28.53 16.33 26.33
C SER A 16 27.10 16.57 26.78
N ALA A 17 26.11 16.03 26.08
CA ALA A 17 24.72 16.34 26.35
C ALA A 17 24.24 15.68 27.66
N MET A 18 23.86 16.52 28.62
CA MET A 18 23.39 16.10 29.93
C MET A 18 21.89 15.76 29.91
N PRO A 19 21.45 14.78 30.72
CA PRO A 19 20.03 14.52 30.92
C PRO A 19 19.35 15.71 31.61
N PRO A 20 18.09 16.03 31.25
CA PRO A 20 17.31 17.00 32.00
C PRO A 20 16.93 16.45 33.39
N GLU A 21 16.67 17.34 34.34
CA GLU A 21 16.21 16.97 35.69
C GLU A 21 14.88 16.20 35.67
N THR A 22 13.96 16.59 34.78
CA THR A 22 12.68 15.89 34.58
C THR A 22 12.28 15.84 33.10
N GLY A 23 11.56 14.79 32.71
CA GLY A 23 11.00 14.64 31.37
C GLY A 23 12.03 14.32 30.29
N ASP A 24 11.84 14.89 29.10
CA ASP A 24 12.71 14.68 27.94
C ASP A 24 13.10 16.01 27.28
N THR A 25 14.39 16.14 26.95
CA THR A 25 14.91 17.24 26.14
C THR A 25 14.98 16.83 24.68
N ARG A 26 14.52 17.71 23.79
CA ARG A 26 14.47 17.49 22.34
C ARG A 26 15.38 18.51 21.64
N ILE A 27 16.45 18.03 21.04
CA ILE A 27 17.43 18.86 20.33
C ILE A 27 17.30 18.58 18.83
N TRP A 28 16.97 19.61 18.06
CA TRP A 28 16.85 19.51 16.60
C TRP A 28 18.19 19.74 15.92
N ASP A 29 18.47 18.95 14.89
CA ASP A 29 19.67 19.12 14.09
C ASP A 29 19.57 20.37 13.20
N ILE A 30 20.68 21.11 13.09
CA ILE A 30 20.74 22.30 12.23
C ILE A 30 21.05 21.97 10.76
N GLU A 31 21.62 20.79 10.47
CA GLU A 31 22.01 20.39 9.11
C GLU A 31 20.90 19.61 8.41
N LEU A 32 20.18 18.76 9.14
CA LEU A 32 19.07 17.96 8.62
C LEU A 32 17.75 18.32 9.30
N ARG A 33 16.90 19.07 8.57
CA ARG A 33 15.56 19.43 9.05
C ARG A 33 14.75 18.16 9.35
N GLY A 34 14.13 18.14 10.54
CA GLY A 34 13.32 17.01 10.98
C GLY A 34 14.12 15.93 11.73
N PHE A 35 15.46 15.94 11.69
CA PHE A 35 16.27 15.05 12.51
C PHE A 35 16.47 15.64 13.91
N MET A 36 16.43 14.78 14.93
CA MET A 36 16.54 15.21 16.32
C MET A 36 17.12 14.14 17.25
N LEU A 37 17.71 14.61 18.34
CA LEU A 37 18.11 13.82 19.49
C LEU A 37 17.13 14.06 20.63
N ARG A 38 16.55 12.97 21.16
CA ARG A 38 15.78 12.96 22.40
C ARG A 38 16.68 12.47 23.52
N ILE A 39 16.73 13.21 24.62
CA ILE A 39 17.46 12.83 25.83
C ILE A 39 16.44 12.75 26.96
N SER A 40 16.26 11.55 27.49
CA SER A 40 15.40 11.32 28.65
C SER A 40 16.12 11.70 29.95
N SER A 41 15.35 12.00 31.00
CA SER A 41 15.89 12.21 32.34
C SER A 41 16.69 11.02 32.87
N SER A 42 16.43 9.81 32.37
CA SER A 42 17.23 8.61 32.68
C SER A 42 18.57 8.54 31.95
N GLY A 43 18.94 9.56 31.17
CA GLY A 43 20.19 9.60 30.39
C GLY A 43 20.13 8.86 29.05
N ARG A 44 19.02 8.18 28.72
CA ARG A 44 18.90 7.51 27.41
C ARG A 44 18.80 8.54 26.30
N LYS A 45 19.61 8.32 25.27
CA LYS A 45 19.75 9.19 24.10
C LYS A 45 19.19 8.45 22.89
N THR A 46 18.14 8.97 22.27
CA THR A 46 17.44 8.32 21.17
C THR A 46 17.34 9.24 19.97
N TYR A 47 17.70 8.72 18.80
CA TYR A 47 17.56 9.44 17.55
C TYR A 47 16.15 9.29 16.99
N CYS A 48 15.54 10.40 16.61
CA CYS A 48 14.22 10.43 16.00
C CYS A 48 14.24 11.30 14.74
N VAL A 49 13.30 11.03 13.84
CA VAL A 49 13.03 11.86 12.67
C VAL A 49 11.55 12.21 12.61
N LYS A 50 11.28 13.49 12.37
CA LYS A 50 9.97 14.06 12.10
C LYS A 50 9.88 14.42 10.63
N TYR A 51 8.90 13.86 9.93
CA TYR A 51 8.73 14.04 8.49
C TYR A 51 7.24 14.13 8.15
N ARG A 52 6.94 14.34 6.87
CA ARG A 52 5.58 14.31 6.34
C ARG A 52 5.49 13.31 5.20
N VAL A 53 4.43 12.53 5.19
CA VAL A 53 4.10 11.57 4.12
C VAL A 53 2.57 11.53 4.01
N ASN A 54 2.03 11.42 2.80
CA ASN A 54 0.58 11.35 2.57
C ASN A 54 -0.22 12.47 3.30
N ARG A 55 0.30 13.70 3.28
CA ARG A 55 -0.23 14.91 3.96
C ARG A 55 -0.26 14.86 5.49
N GLN A 56 0.15 13.75 6.09
CA GLN A 56 0.21 13.56 7.53
C GLN A 56 1.62 13.84 8.06
N GLN A 57 1.69 14.34 9.30
CA GLN A 57 2.96 14.50 10.00
C GLN A 57 3.24 13.24 10.81
N ARG A 58 4.42 12.65 10.63
CA ARG A 58 4.83 11.40 11.28
C ARG A 58 6.12 11.59 12.06
N TRP A 59 6.30 10.72 13.05
CA TRP A 59 7.49 10.62 13.89
C TRP A 59 7.97 9.18 13.83
N MET A 60 9.27 9.00 13.61
CA MET A 60 9.91 7.70 13.61
C MET A 60 11.11 7.73 14.54
N THR A 61 11.22 6.72 15.41
CA THR A 61 12.43 6.46 16.18
C THR A 61 13.39 5.64 15.33
N ILE A 62 14.62 6.12 15.18
CA ILE A 62 15.67 5.45 14.42
C ILE A 62 16.36 4.42 15.31
N GLY A 63 16.73 4.82 16.53
CA GLY A 63 17.36 3.94 17.50
C GLY A 63 18.01 4.69 18.66
N GLU A 64 18.41 3.93 19.68
CA GLU A 64 19.18 4.44 20.82
C GLU A 64 20.65 4.64 20.45
N HIS A 65 21.26 5.68 21.02
CA HIS A 65 22.66 5.99 20.82
C HIS A 65 23.56 4.85 21.32
N GLY A 66 24.41 4.34 20.44
CA GLY A 66 25.23 3.15 20.66
C GLY A 66 25.52 2.43 19.35
N LEU A 67 26.04 1.21 19.37
CA LEU A 67 26.13 0.39 18.17
C LEU A 67 24.73 -0.16 17.82
N PRO A 68 24.22 -0.09 16.58
CA PRO A 68 24.82 0.44 15.34
C PRO A 68 24.56 1.94 15.07
N TRP A 69 23.85 2.63 15.95
CA TRP A 69 23.41 4.02 15.77
C TRP A 69 24.39 5.05 16.33
N THR A 70 25.37 5.41 15.50
CA THR A 70 26.18 6.62 15.69
C THR A 70 25.40 7.87 15.25
N PRO A 71 25.80 9.10 15.66
CA PRO A 71 25.15 10.33 15.21
C PRO A 71 25.09 10.45 13.68
N GLU A 72 26.17 10.05 13.00
CA GLU A 72 26.25 10.06 11.54
C GLU A 72 25.39 8.98 10.90
N ALA A 73 25.42 7.74 11.42
CA ALA A 73 24.60 6.64 10.91
C ALA A 73 23.10 6.95 11.07
N ALA A 74 22.71 7.49 12.23
CA ALA A 74 21.34 7.92 12.48
C ALA A 74 20.92 9.08 11.56
N ARG A 75 21.82 10.05 11.30
CA ARG A 75 21.55 11.13 10.35
C ARG A 75 21.38 10.61 8.92
N ASN A 76 22.21 9.66 8.49
CA ASN A 76 22.08 9.02 7.17
C ASN A 76 20.72 8.32 7.06
N ARG A 77 20.35 7.53 8.07
CA ARG A 77 19.04 6.87 8.13
C ARG A 77 17.87 7.86 8.11
N ALA A 78 17.99 8.99 8.81
CA ALA A 78 17.00 10.05 8.78
C ALA A 78 16.82 10.65 7.37
N ARG A 79 17.91 10.84 6.61
CA ARG A 79 17.82 11.30 5.21
C ARG A 79 17.05 10.30 4.35
N GLU A 80 17.38 9.02 4.46
CA GLU A 80 16.67 7.96 3.72
C GLU A 80 15.17 8.00 4.00
N VAL A 81 14.77 8.10 5.27
CA VAL A 81 13.36 8.18 5.67
C VAL A 81 12.66 9.39 5.03
N ILE A 82 13.31 10.57 5.04
CA ILE A 82 12.74 11.79 4.45
C ILE A 82 12.64 11.67 2.91
N THR A 83 13.66 11.09 2.28
CA THR A 83 13.67 10.87 0.82
C THR A 83 12.57 9.91 0.39
N GLU A 84 12.41 8.78 1.07
CA GLU A 84 11.34 7.81 0.77
C GLU A 84 9.96 8.37 1.06
N ALA A 85 9.80 9.13 2.14
CA ALA A 85 8.55 9.83 2.44
C ALA A 85 8.14 10.83 1.34
N THR A 86 9.12 11.46 0.69
CA THR A 86 8.89 12.36 -0.46
C THR A 86 8.34 11.60 -1.66
N LYS A 87 8.72 10.32 -1.81
CA LYS A 87 8.17 9.40 -2.82
C LYS A 87 6.84 8.77 -2.40
N GLY A 88 6.30 9.12 -1.24
CA GLY A 88 5.05 8.56 -0.70
C GLY A 88 5.22 7.23 0.06
N VAL A 89 6.45 6.79 0.29
CA VAL A 89 6.75 5.54 1.01
C VAL A 89 7.06 5.84 2.47
N ASP A 90 6.28 5.28 3.40
CA ASP A 90 6.53 5.40 4.83
C ASP A 90 7.37 4.21 5.34
N LEU A 91 8.62 4.49 5.75
CA LEU A 91 9.55 3.49 6.30
C LEU A 91 9.34 3.19 7.79
N SER A 92 8.56 4.02 8.50
CA SER A 92 8.22 3.77 9.91
C SER A 92 7.16 2.68 10.07
N GLU A 93 6.41 2.44 9.00
CA GLU A 93 5.30 1.53 9.01
C GLU A 93 5.79 0.09 8.85
N THR A 94 5.57 -0.70 9.90
CA THR A 94 5.60 -2.16 9.79
C THR A 94 4.69 -2.61 8.64
N PRO A 95 4.90 -3.77 8.01
CA PRO A 95 3.98 -4.27 6.98
C PRO A 95 2.50 -4.26 7.43
N SER A 96 2.25 -4.44 8.73
CA SER A 96 0.92 -4.33 9.34
C SER A 96 0.39 -2.89 9.42
N GLU A 97 1.25 -1.92 9.66
CA GLU A 97 0.89 -0.49 9.75
C GLU A 97 0.79 0.14 8.37
N ARG A 98 1.60 -0.30 7.40
CA ARG A 98 1.45 0.02 5.97
C ARG A 98 0.07 -0.37 5.50
N ALA A 99 -0.36 -1.57 5.86
CA ALA A 99 -1.72 -2.02 5.62
C ALA A 99 -2.76 -1.14 6.34
N LYS A 100 -2.50 -0.67 7.58
CA LYS A 100 -3.41 0.20 8.36
C LYS A 100 -3.44 1.67 7.90
N SER A 101 -2.38 2.21 7.33
CA SER A 101 -2.32 3.59 6.84
C SER A 101 -2.96 3.72 5.46
N LEU A 102 -2.75 2.71 4.59
CA LEU A 102 -3.61 2.41 3.46
C LEU A 102 -5.06 2.20 3.91
N ALA A 103 -5.28 1.73 5.15
CA ALA A 103 -6.61 1.52 5.72
C ALA A 103 -7.30 2.72 6.34
N GLY A 104 -6.66 3.89 6.44
CA GLY A 104 -7.30 5.11 6.97
C GLY A 104 -8.55 5.57 6.20
N LYS A 105 -8.90 4.88 5.10
CA LYS A 105 -10.13 5.07 4.31
C LYS A 105 -11.02 3.81 4.18
N GLY A 106 -10.91 2.83 5.08
CA GLY A 106 -11.66 1.55 4.99
C GLY A 106 -10.86 0.41 4.34
N GLY A 107 -9.58 0.64 4.04
CA GLY A 107 -8.73 -0.24 3.26
C GLY A 107 -8.19 -1.50 3.95
N LEU A 108 -8.19 -1.68 5.28
CA LEU A 108 -7.63 -2.91 5.91
C LEU A 108 -8.63 -4.05 5.83
N VAL A 109 -9.89 -3.73 6.13
CA VAL A 109 -11.00 -4.66 5.94
C VAL A 109 -11.09 -4.97 4.46
N ILE A 110 -11.01 -3.96 3.58
CA ILE A 110 -11.01 -4.19 2.13
C ILE A 110 -9.76 -4.93 1.65
N ALA A 111 -8.53 -4.66 2.08
CA ALA A 111 -7.32 -5.33 1.58
C ALA A 111 -7.15 -6.75 2.14
N LYS A 112 -7.57 -7.00 3.39
CA LYS A 112 -7.65 -8.36 3.94
C LYS A 112 -8.83 -9.12 3.32
N ALA A 113 -10.00 -8.49 3.21
CA ALA A 113 -11.15 -9.06 2.50
C ALA A 113 -10.86 -9.25 1.02
N MET A 114 -10.01 -8.44 0.38
CA MET A 114 -9.60 -8.60 -1.02
C MET A 114 -8.57 -9.70 -1.20
N ARG A 115 -7.70 -9.95 -0.20
CA ARG A 115 -6.84 -11.14 -0.21
C ARG A 115 -7.66 -12.43 -0.13
N ASP A 116 -8.71 -12.41 0.68
CA ASP A 116 -9.63 -13.54 0.85
C ASP A 116 -10.89 -13.41 -0.05
N ALA A 117 -10.92 -12.44 -0.97
CA ALA A 117 -12.09 -12.19 -1.81
C ALA A 117 -12.15 -13.22 -2.93
N THR A 118 -13.37 -13.58 -3.30
CA THR A 118 -13.59 -14.31 -4.53
C THR A 118 -13.34 -13.41 -5.73
N ILE A 119 -13.05 -14.01 -6.88
CA ILE A 119 -12.88 -13.29 -8.15
C ILE A 119 -14.15 -12.46 -8.45
N GLY A 120 -15.33 -13.00 -8.18
CA GLY A 120 -16.60 -12.27 -8.37
C GLY A 120 -16.68 -10.98 -7.55
N GLN A 121 -16.28 -11.05 -6.27
CA GLN A 121 -16.25 -9.88 -5.38
C GLN A 121 -15.22 -8.84 -5.86
N LEU A 122 -14.06 -9.27 -6.37
CA LEU A 122 -13.07 -8.36 -6.94
C LEU A 122 -13.58 -7.67 -8.21
N PHE A 123 -14.29 -8.39 -9.08
CA PHE A 123 -14.87 -7.81 -10.30
C PHE A 123 -16.03 -6.86 -9.98
N GLU A 124 -16.83 -7.12 -8.96
CA GLU A 124 -17.86 -6.19 -8.49
C GLU A 124 -17.23 -4.85 -8.04
N LEU A 125 -16.13 -4.92 -7.29
CA LEU A 125 -15.36 -3.75 -6.88
C LEU A 125 -14.72 -3.03 -8.08
N TYR A 126 -14.18 -3.79 -9.04
CA TYR A 126 -13.63 -3.26 -10.28
C TYR A 126 -14.65 -2.45 -11.09
N PHE A 127 -15.88 -2.93 -11.23
CA PHE A 127 -16.91 -2.21 -11.99
C PHE A 127 -17.50 -1.03 -11.22
N ARG A 128 -17.54 -1.10 -9.87
CA ARG A 128 -18.04 -0.01 -9.03
C ARG A 128 -17.06 1.17 -8.98
N ASP A 129 -15.79 0.89 -8.73
CA ASP A 129 -14.77 1.93 -8.47
C ASP A 129 -13.94 2.27 -9.71
N GLY A 130 -13.85 1.35 -10.67
CA GLY A 130 -13.04 1.48 -11.88
C GLY A 130 -13.31 2.73 -12.72
N PRO A 131 -14.56 3.16 -12.96
CA PRO A 131 -14.85 4.40 -13.69
C PRO A 131 -14.28 5.65 -13.01
N ASN A 132 -14.20 5.66 -11.67
CA ASN A 132 -13.61 6.76 -10.90
C ASN A 132 -12.08 6.72 -10.95
N ASP A 133 -11.49 5.52 -10.90
CA ASP A 133 -10.03 5.34 -10.94
C ASP A 133 -9.43 5.56 -12.33
N LYS A 134 -10.18 5.23 -13.39
CA LYS A 134 -9.75 5.35 -14.79
C LYS A 134 -10.78 6.14 -15.60
N PRO A 135 -10.92 7.46 -15.34
CA PRO A 135 -11.93 8.29 -15.99
C PRO A 135 -11.71 8.46 -17.50
N LEU A 136 -10.49 8.21 -17.99
CA LEU A 136 -10.15 8.29 -19.41
C LEU A 136 -10.52 7.01 -20.20
N LYS A 137 -10.89 5.91 -19.52
CA LYS A 137 -11.27 4.68 -20.19
C LYS A 137 -12.66 4.83 -20.79
N ARG A 138 -12.78 4.56 -22.10
CA ARG A 138 -14.05 4.67 -22.84
C ARG A 138 -15.12 3.75 -22.24
N GLU A 139 -16.35 4.24 -22.21
CA GLU A 139 -17.52 3.47 -21.76
C GLU A 139 -17.68 2.15 -22.52
N SER A 140 -17.47 2.16 -23.84
CA SER A 140 -17.50 0.95 -24.65
C SER A 140 -16.47 -0.11 -24.21
N SER A 141 -15.32 0.32 -23.70
CA SER A 141 -14.31 -0.60 -23.16
C SER A 141 -14.74 -1.18 -21.82
N TRP A 142 -15.42 -0.41 -20.96
CA TRP A 142 -16.03 -0.95 -19.74
C TRP A 142 -17.12 -1.99 -20.05
N SER A 143 -17.91 -1.75 -21.10
CA SER A 143 -18.92 -2.71 -21.57
C SER A 143 -18.32 -4.01 -22.09
N VAL A 144 -17.15 -3.94 -22.75
CA VAL A 144 -16.39 -5.13 -23.16
C VAL A 144 -15.92 -5.92 -21.94
N ASP A 145 -15.29 -5.26 -20.97
CA ASP A 145 -14.86 -5.91 -19.73
C ASP A 145 -16.03 -6.59 -18.99
N ALA A 146 -17.17 -5.90 -18.88
CA ALA A 146 -18.37 -6.44 -18.24
C ALA A 146 -18.91 -7.66 -18.98
N THR A 147 -18.81 -7.67 -20.31
CA THR A 147 -19.20 -8.81 -21.14
C THR A 147 -18.25 -9.98 -20.94
N SER A 148 -16.94 -9.77 -21.02
CA SER A 148 -15.94 -10.82 -20.79
C SER A 148 -16.08 -11.46 -19.42
N TYR A 149 -16.29 -10.63 -18.38
CA TYR A 149 -16.56 -11.13 -17.03
C TYR A 149 -17.82 -11.98 -16.98
N LYS A 150 -18.96 -11.45 -17.45
CA LYS A 150 -20.25 -12.14 -17.38
C LYS A 150 -20.27 -13.46 -18.18
N ARG A 151 -19.55 -13.53 -19.30
CA ARG A 151 -19.60 -14.67 -20.22
C ARG A 151 -18.59 -15.75 -19.91
N HIS A 152 -17.38 -15.39 -19.51
CA HIS A 152 -16.27 -16.35 -19.45
C HIS A 152 -15.63 -16.49 -18.07
N ILE A 153 -15.63 -15.43 -17.26
CA ILE A 153 -15.01 -15.44 -15.94
C ILE A 153 -16.03 -15.90 -14.89
N LYS A 154 -17.19 -15.25 -14.82
CA LYS A 154 -18.24 -15.54 -13.86
C LYS A 154 -18.69 -17.01 -13.87
N PRO A 155 -18.94 -17.68 -15.01
CA PRO A 155 -19.42 -19.07 -14.97
C PRO A 155 -18.41 -20.09 -14.43
N LEU A 156 -17.11 -19.77 -14.45
CA LEU A 156 -16.04 -20.73 -14.16
C LEU A 156 -15.23 -20.38 -12.92
N LEU A 157 -15.18 -19.11 -12.53
CA LEU A 157 -14.23 -18.59 -11.57
C LEU A 157 -14.84 -17.71 -10.47
N ASP A 158 -16.15 -17.40 -10.50
CA ASP A 158 -16.76 -16.40 -9.59
C ASP A 158 -16.47 -16.64 -8.10
N ASP A 159 -16.51 -17.90 -7.70
CA ASP A 159 -16.41 -18.34 -6.29
C ASP A 159 -14.98 -18.65 -5.86
N VAL A 160 -14.00 -18.60 -6.78
CA VAL A 160 -12.60 -18.91 -6.47
C VAL A 160 -11.97 -17.73 -5.73
N VAL A 161 -11.31 -18.02 -4.60
CA VAL A 161 -10.58 -17.00 -3.84
C VAL A 161 -9.33 -16.59 -4.62
N ALA A 162 -9.17 -15.28 -4.85
CA ALA A 162 -8.14 -14.76 -5.75
C ALA A 162 -6.70 -15.15 -5.36
N LYS A 163 -6.40 -15.29 -4.07
CA LYS A 163 -5.08 -15.73 -3.58
C LYS A 163 -4.76 -17.20 -3.90
N ASP A 164 -5.78 -18.02 -4.08
CA ASP A 164 -5.65 -19.47 -4.24
C ASP A 164 -5.52 -19.86 -5.73
N ILE A 165 -5.69 -18.90 -6.66
CA ILE A 165 -5.46 -19.08 -8.09
C ILE A 165 -4.00 -19.40 -8.36
N ARG A 166 -3.77 -20.54 -9.00
CA ARG A 166 -2.47 -20.94 -9.51
C ARG A 166 -2.44 -20.77 -11.03
N PRO A 167 -1.23 -20.69 -11.64
CA PRO A 167 -1.10 -20.71 -13.10
C PRO A 167 -1.78 -21.90 -13.77
N SER A 168 -1.85 -23.06 -13.09
CA SER A 168 -2.56 -24.24 -13.57
C SER A 168 -4.07 -24.04 -13.69
N ASP A 169 -4.66 -23.27 -12.79
CA ASP A 169 -6.11 -23.00 -12.77
C ASP A 169 -6.47 -22.05 -13.91
N LEU A 170 -5.62 -21.06 -14.18
CA LEU A 170 -5.75 -20.18 -15.35
C LEU A 170 -5.62 -20.95 -16.66
N ALA A 171 -4.67 -21.88 -16.75
CA ALA A 171 -4.50 -22.72 -17.94
C ALA A 171 -5.68 -23.70 -18.13
N ALA A 172 -6.29 -24.18 -17.05
CA ALA A 172 -7.52 -24.98 -17.12
C ALA A 172 -8.70 -24.12 -17.58
N TRP A 173 -8.85 -22.91 -17.03
CA TRP A 173 -9.88 -21.96 -17.43
C TRP A 173 -9.79 -21.57 -18.92
N GLN A 174 -8.59 -21.27 -19.43
CA GLN A 174 -8.38 -20.99 -20.86
C GLN A 174 -8.77 -22.17 -21.74
N ARG A 175 -8.39 -23.40 -21.36
CA ARG A 175 -8.81 -24.61 -22.07
C ARG A 175 -10.33 -24.78 -22.05
N ASP A 176 -10.97 -24.57 -20.92
CA ASP A 176 -12.42 -24.69 -20.77
C ASP A 176 -13.19 -23.69 -21.65
N ILE A 177 -12.66 -22.48 -21.84
CA ILE A 177 -13.21 -21.52 -22.81
C ILE A 177 -12.95 -21.98 -24.25
N ALA A 178 -11.75 -22.46 -24.54
CA ALA A 178 -11.38 -22.95 -25.87
C ALA A 178 -12.23 -24.17 -26.29
N ASP A 179 -12.53 -25.07 -25.36
CA ASP A 179 -13.39 -26.24 -25.51
C ASP A 179 -14.89 -25.85 -25.59
N GLY A 180 -15.21 -24.57 -25.42
CA GLY A 180 -16.55 -24.05 -25.59
C GLY A 180 -17.48 -24.22 -24.39
N LYS A 181 -16.96 -24.53 -23.19
CA LYS A 181 -17.80 -24.72 -21.98
C LYS A 181 -18.59 -23.48 -21.57
N THR A 182 -18.17 -22.30 -22.02
CA THR A 182 -18.84 -21.02 -21.77
C THR A 182 -19.76 -20.59 -22.93
N SER A 183 -19.88 -21.42 -23.97
CA SER A 183 -20.74 -21.12 -25.12
C SER A 183 -22.21 -21.19 -24.72
N GLN A 184 -22.99 -20.21 -25.14
CA GLN A 184 -24.42 -20.12 -24.85
C GLN A 184 -25.16 -19.51 -26.04
N ASP A 185 -26.29 -20.09 -26.45
CA ASP A 185 -27.26 -19.45 -27.34
C ASP A 185 -28.55 -19.22 -26.56
N VAL A 186 -28.83 -17.96 -26.22
CA VAL A 186 -30.00 -17.58 -25.44
C VAL A 186 -30.88 -16.64 -26.25
N LYS A 187 -32.15 -17.01 -26.44
CA LYS A 187 -33.14 -16.15 -27.06
C LYS A 187 -33.47 -14.97 -26.14
N THR A 188 -33.23 -13.75 -26.60
CA THR A 188 -33.44 -12.50 -25.85
C THR A 188 -34.72 -11.76 -26.22
N GLY A 189 -35.44 -12.19 -27.28
CA GLY A 189 -36.73 -11.64 -27.67
C GLY A 189 -37.36 -12.35 -28.88
N PRO A 190 -38.45 -11.81 -29.46
CA PRO A 190 -39.13 -12.43 -30.61
C PRO A 190 -38.21 -12.65 -31.82
N ARG A 191 -37.27 -11.72 -32.05
CA ARG A 191 -36.22 -11.79 -33.08
C ARG A 191 -34.79 -11.63 -32.54
N GLY A 192 -34.62 -11.55 -31.23
CA GLY A 192 -33.33 -11.33 -30.58
C GLY A 192 -32.70 -12.64 -30.10
N ARG A 193 -31.42 -12.86 -30.39
CA ARG A 193 -30.60 -13.93 -29.82
C ARG A 193 -29.28 -13.34 -29.31
N SER A 194 -28.83 -13.87 -28.18
CA SER A 194 -27.51 -13.62 -27.64
C SER A 194 -26.70 -14.89 -27.77
N ILE A 195 -25.74 -14.88 -28.71
CA ILE A 195 -24.83 -15.99 -28.95
C ILE A 195 -23.50 -15.63 -28.32
N VAL A 196 -23.05 -16.48 -27.40
CA VAL A 196 -21.74 -16.47 -26.77
C VAL A 196 -20.97 -17.61 -27.39
N ASN A 197 -19.93 -17.28 -28.13
CA ASN A 197 -19.04 -18.29 -28.70
C ASN A 197 -17.86 -18.46 -27.76
N GLY A 198 -17.58 -19.71 -27.35
CA GLY A 198 -16.24 -20.07 -26.88
C GLY A 198 -15.27 -20.23 -28.06
N GLY A 199 -14.11 -20.83 -27.78
CA GLY A 199 -13.10 -21.13 -28.79
C GLY A 199 -11.76 -20.42 -28.57
N PRO A 200 -10.74 -20.73 -29.38
CA PRO A 200 -9.37 -20.25 -29.16
C PRO A 200 -9.24 -18.72 -29.16
N SER A 201 -10.07 -18.02 -29.93
CA SER A 201 -10.10 -16.55 -29.98
C SER A 201 -10.76 -15.91 -28.76
N ALA A 202 -11.64 -16.62 -28.07
CA ALA A 202 -12.25 -16.16 -26.82
C ALA A 202 -11.40 -16.52 -25.59
N ALA A 203 -10.50 -17.50 -25.72
CA ALA A 203 -9.58 -17.95 -24.68
C ALA A 203 -8.24 -17.19 -24.65
N ALA A 204 -7.91 -16.47 -25.72
CA ALA A 204 -6.69 -15.66 -25.88
C ALA A 204 -6.78 -14.32 -25.15
#